data_AF-A0A225V509-F1
#
_entry.id   AF-A0A225V509-F1
#
_cell.length_a   1.000
_cell.length_b   1.000
_cell.length_c   1.000
_cell.angle_alpha   90.00
_cell.angle_beta   90.00
_cell.angle_gamma   90.00
#
_symmetry.space_group_name_H-M   'P 1'
#
loop_
_entity.id
_entity.type
_entity.pdbx_description
1 polymer ?
#
loop_
_entity_poly.entity_id
_entity_poly.type
_entity_poly.pdbx_seq_one_letter_code
_entity_poly.pdbx_strand_id
1 'polypeptide(L)'
;MVGMVRNPPAQVDSVLDRCLNSASTLPEILTTAVAPHRLPAHMSEELIDLRNEVLALQAFCVDAERGLATQLRTKAESDCVRANEEVYAMNDSNGTRREENETLVSCIRNQDFAIARQAAA
;
A
#
# COMPACT_ATOMS: atom_id res chain seq x y z
N MET A 1 -20.37 8.21 21.33
CA MET A 1 -19.08 8.28 22.06
C MET A 1 -19.07 7.11 23.03
N VAL A 2 -18.53 5.96 22.63
CA VAL A 2 -18.50 4.75 23.47
C VAL A 2 -17.24 4.85 24.31
N GLY A 3 -17.40 5.14 25.60
CA GLY A 3 -16.28 5.20 26.55
C GLY A 3 -15.67 3.82 26.71
N MET A 4 -14.43 3.65 26.26
CA MET A 4 -13.66 2.45 26.57
C MET A 4 -13.35 2.48 28.06
N VAL A 5 -14.09 1.69 28.84
CA VAL A 5 -13.68 1.32 30.20
C VAL A 5 -12.40 0.50 30.05
N ARG A 6 -11.25 1.17 30.19
CA ARG A 6 -9.96 0.50 30.27
C ARG A 6 -9.93 -0.22 31.62
N ASN A 7 -10.11 -1.53 31.61
CA ASN A 7 -9.73 -2.32 32.78
C ASN A 7 -8.24 -2.03 33.07
N PRO A 8 -7.85 -1.83 34.33
CA PRO A 8 -6.46 -1.73 34.68
C PRO A 8 -5.72 -2.96 34.14
N PRO A 9 -4.46 -2.82 33.67
CA PRO A 9 -3.69 -3.97 33.24
C PRO A 9 -3.75 -5.03 34.34
N ALA A 10 -4.13 -6.25 33.98
CA ALA A 10 -4.15 -7.37 34.91
C ALA A 10 -2.78 -7.38 35.60
N GLN A 11 -2.78 -7.19 36.92
CA GLN A 11 -1.54 -7.18 37.69
C GLN A 11 -0.82 -8.48 37.39
N VAL A 12 0.35 -8.35 36.76
CA VAL A 12 1.19 -9.45 36.24
C VAL A 12 1.46 -10.49 37.33
N ASP A 13 1.34 -10.09 38.60
CA ASP A 13 1.70 -10.93 39.72
C ASP A 13 0.76 -10.88 40.92
N SER A 14 -0.55 -10.85 40.68
CA SER A 14 -1.53 -10.95 41.78
C SER A 14 -1.36 -12.20 42.66
N VAL A 15 -0.72 -13.26 42.12
CA VAL A 15 -0.41 -14.49 42.84
C VAL A 15 0.85 -14.32 43.69
N LEU A 16 1.92 -13.74 43.16
CA LEU A 16 3.13 -13.42 43.93
C LEU A 16 2.81 -12.46 45.07
N ASP A 17 2.08 -11.38 44.79
CA ASP A 17 1.67 -10.40 45.79
C ASP A 17 0.85 -11.05 46.91
N ARG A 18 -0.04 -11.99 46.56
CA ARG A 18 -0.81 -12.74 47.56
C ARG A 18 0.09 -13.64 48.40
N CYS A 19 1.00 -14.38 47.78
CA CYS A 19 1.89 -15.30 48.48
C CYS A 19 2.88 -14.55 49.40
N LEU A 20 3.42 -13.42 48.96
CA LEU A 20 4.29 -12.54 49.76
C LEU A 20 3.53 -11.92 50.95
N ASN A 21 2.27 -11.50 50.75
CA ASN A 21 1.43 -11.00 51.83
C ASN A 21 1.04 -12.06 52.88
N SER A 22 1.05 -13.35 52.50
CA SER A 22 0.77 -14.46 53.41
C SER A 22 2.01 -15.06 54.09
N ALA A 23 3.21 -14.72 53.62
CA ALA A 23 4.46 -15.23 54.17
C ALA A 23 4.77 -14.53 55.51
N SER A 24 5.07 -15.32 56.53
CA SER A 24 5.32 -14.84 57.90
C SER A 24 6.79 -14.95 58.30
N THR A 25 7.57 -15.71 57.54
CA THR A 25 8.98 -15.96 57.83
C THR A 25 9.87 -15.66 56.62
N LEU A 26 11.10 -15.23 56.91
CA LEU A 26 12.11 -14.91 55.91
C LEU A 26 12.37 -16.06 54.90
N PRO A 27 12.39 -17.35 55.32
CA PRO A 27 12.49 -18.47 54.40
C PRO A 27 11.28 -18.61 53.46
N GLU A 28 10.04 -18.37 53.92
CA GLU A 28 8.83 -18.42 53.08
C GLU A 28 8.84 -17.31 52.01
N ILE A 29 9.28 -16.11 52.39
CA ILE A 29 9.45 -14.98 51.46
C ILE A 29 10.48 -15.34 50.38
N LEU A 30 11.64 -15.86 50.78
CA LEU A 30 12.70 -16.26 49.85
C LEU A 30 12.25 -17.40 48.93
N THR A 31 11.52 -18.39 49.45
CA THR A 31 11.03 -19.51 48.63
C THR A 31 10.02 -19.04 47.60
N THR A 32 9.19 -18.07 47.95
CA THR A 32 8.19 -17.50 47.03
C THR A 32 8.81 -16.58 45.99
N ALA A 33 9.77 -15.73 46.40
CA ALA A 33 10.48 -14.81 45.52
C ALA A 33 11.43 -15.51 44.53
N VAL A 34 11.96 -16.69 44.91
CA VAL A 34 12.89 -17.48 44.09
C VAL A 34 12.15 -18.51 43.22
N ALA A 35 10.89 -18.82 43.52
CA ALA A 35 10.08 -19.70 42.69
C ALA A 35 9.82 -19.05 41.31
N PRO A 36 10.25 -19.68 40.20
CA PRO A 36 10.00 -19.14 38.87
C PRO A 36 8.52 -18.92 38.67
N HIS A 37 8.11 -17.69 38.37
CA HIS A 37 6.71 -17.38 38.10
C HIS A 37 6.33 -18.04 36.79
N ARG A 38 5.72 -19.22 36.90
CA ARG A 38 5.16 -19.93 35.76
C ARG A 38 3.79 -19.34 35.49
N LEU A 39 3.63 -18.77 34.29
CA LEU A 39 2.31 -18.41 33.79
C LEU A 39 1.40 -19.64 33.91
N PRO A 40 0.14 -19.47 34.36
CA PRO A 40 -0.85 -20.53 34.32
C PRO A 40 -0.89 -21.17 32.93
N ALA A 41 -1.08 -22.49 32.85
CA ALA A 41 -1.00 -23.24 31.59
C ALA A 41 -1.90 -22.65 30.48
N HIS A 42 -3.11 -22.19 30.82
CA HIS A 42 -4.03 -21.54 29.89
C HIS A 42 -3.47 -20.24 29.28
N MET A 43 -2.79 -19.42 30.09
CA MET A 43 -2.14 -18.20 29.59
C MET A 43 -0.95 -18.51 28.67
N SER A 44 -0.25 -19.62 28.92
CA SER A 44 0.83 -20.07 28.03
C SER A 44 0.29 -20.57 26.68
N GLU A 45 -0.87 -21.22 26.68
CA GLU A 45 -1.54 -21.71 25.46
C GLU A 45 -2.07 -20.54 24.62
N GLU A 46 -2.74 -19.58 25.24
CA GLU A 46 -3.20 -18.35 24.57
C GLU A 46 -2.05 -17.56 23.93
N LEU A 47 -0.87 -17.52 24.57
CA LEU A 47 0.31 -16.87 23.98
C LEU A 47 0.86 -17.63 22.77
N ILE A 48 0.78 -18.96 22.76
CA ILE A 48 1.19 -19.77 21.62
C ILE A 48 0.22 -19.55 20.46
N ASP A 49 -1.08 -19.56 20.74
CA ASP A 49 -2.12 -19.30 19.74
C ASP A 49 -2.00 -17.91 19.14
N LEU A 50 -1.82 -16.89 19.98
CA LEU A 50 -1.62 -15.51 19.53
C LEU A 50 -0.35 -15.39 18.68
N ARG A 51 0.74 -16.08 19.05
CA ARG A 51 1.96 -16.09 18.23
C ARG A 51 1.72 -16.73 16.87
N ASN A 52 0.96 -17.83 16.82
CA ASN A 52 0.62 -18.49 15.56
C ASN A 52 -0.26 -17.60 14.68
N GLU A 53 -1.23 -16.91 15.27
CA GLU A 53 -2.08 -15.96 14.56
C GLU A 53 -1.27 -14.78 14.01
N VAL A 54 -0.35 -14.22 14.80
CA VAL A 54 0.56 -13.15 14.34
C VAL A 54 1.40 -13.63 13.16
N LEU A 55 1.95 -14.85 13.21
CA LEU A 55 2.71 -15.41 12.10
C LEU A 55 1.87 -15.60 10.84
N ALA A 56 0.63 -16.08 11.00
CA ALA A 56 -0.31 -16.24 9.89
C ALA A 56 -0.68 -14.89 9.26
N LEU A 57 -0.96 -13.88 10.09
CA LEU A 57 -1.25 -12.52 9.65
C LEU A 57 -0.05 -11.88 8.95
N GLN A 58 1.17 -12.09 9.47
CA GLN A 58 2.39 -11.59 8.83
C GLN A 58 2.58 -12.21 7.44
N ALA A 59 2.41 -13.52 7.29
CA ALA A 59 2.47 -14.18 5.99
C ALA A 59 1.42 -13.64 5.02
N PHE A 60 0.18 -13.48 5.50
CA PHE A 60 -0.91 -12.90 4.72
C PHE A 60 -0.59 -11.47 4.26
N CYS A 61 -0.06 -10.62 5.14
CA CYS A 61 0.32 -9.25 4.79
C CYS A 61 1.41 -9.22 3.71
N VAL A 62 2.45 -10.04 3.84
CA VAL A 62 3.53 -10.13 2.82
C VAL A 62 2.98 -10.55 1.47
N ASP A 63 2.07 -11.52 1.44
CA ASP A 63 1.46 -11.98 0.19
C ASP A 63 0.50 -10.93 -0.41
N ALA A 64 -0.27 -10.24 0.44
CA ALA A 64 -1.13 -9.14 0.01
C ALA A 64 -0.32 -7.96 -0.56
N GLU A 65 0.76 -7.56 0.11
CA GLU A 65 1.68 -6.51 -0.35
C GLU A 65 2.31 -6.87 -1.70
N ARG A 66 2.77 -8.12 -1.85
CA ARG A 66 3.33 -8.64 -3.10
C ARG A 66 2.30 -8.65 -4.23
N GLY A 67 1.07 -9.06 -3.93
CA GLY A 67 -0.05 -9.07 -4.86
C GLY A 67 -0.39 -7.66 -5.33
N LEU A 68 -0.50 -6.71 -4.40
CA LEU A 68 -0.74 -5.29 -4.68
C LEU A 68 0.38 -4.67 -5.51
N ALA A 69 1.64 -4.90 -5.14
CA ALA A 69 2.79 -4.41 -5.89
C ALA A 69 2.77 -4.90 -7.35
N THR A 70 2.43 -6.17 -7.55
CA THR A 70 2.31 -6.76 -8.89
C THR A 70 1.17 -6.11 -9.68
N GLN A 71 -0.02 -5.96 -9.08
CA GLN A 71 -1.17 -5.34 -9.74
C GLN A 71 -0.93 -3.88 -10.09
N LEU A 72 -0.31 -3.11 -9.20
CA LEU A 72 0.01 -1.70 -9.45
C LEU A 72 1.01 -1.56 -10.59
N ARG A 73 2.04 -2.42 -10.61
CA ARG A 73 3.03 -2.43 -11.69
C ARG A 73 2.38 -2.75 -13.04
N THR A 74 1.60 -3.84 -13.13
CA THR A 74 0.95 -4.22 -14.39
C THR A 74 -0.06 -3.18 -14.86
N LYS A 75 -0.78 -2.54 -13.93
CA LYS A 75 -1.69 -1.44 -14.25
C LYS A 75 -0.95 -0.24 -14.80
N ALA A 76 0.14 0.18 -14.16
CA ALA A 76 0.97 1.29 -14.62
C ALA A 76 1.58 1.01 -16.01
N GLU A 77 2.10 -0.20 -16.23
CA GLU A 77 2.61 -0.62 -17.55
C GLU A 77 1.53 -0.55 -18.63
N SER A 78 0.32 -1.07 -18.35
CA SER A 78 -0.81 -1.00 -19.29
C SER A 78 -1.24 0.44 -19.60
N ASP A 79 -1.28 1.30 -18.59
CA ASP A 79 -1.65 2.69 -18.77
C ASP A 79 -0.58 3.46 -19.56
N CYS A 80 0.71 3.19 -19.34
CA CYS A 80 1.81 3.72 -20.14
C CYS A 80 1.73 3.28 -21.61
N VAL A 81 1.48 2.00 -21.88
CA VAL A 81 1.30 1.49 -23.25
C VAL A 81 0.16 2.22 -23.95
N ARG A 82 -1.00 2.33 -23.30
CA ARG A 82 -2.16 3.04 -23.85
C ARG A 82 -1.85 4.51 -24.15
N ALA A 83 -1.24 5.22 -23.21
CA ALA A 83 -0.87 6.62 -23.41
C ALA A 83 0.11 6.79 -24.58
N ASN A 84 1.04 5.84 -24.75
CA ASN A 84 1.99 5.87 -25.85
C ASN A 84 1.31 5.61 -27.21
N GLU A 85 0.38 4.66 -27.26
CA GLU A 85 -0.46 4.41 -28.44
C GLU A 85 -1.29 5.64 -28.83
N GLU A 86 -1.88 6.33 -27.85
CA GLU A 86 -2.60 7.59 -28.07
C GLU A 86 -1.69 8.70 -28.64
N VAL A 87 -0.46 8.81 -28.15
CA VAL A 87 0.53 9.76 -28.68
C VAL A 87 0.88 9.45 -30.13
N TYR A 88 1.09 8.18 -30.48
CA TYR A 88 1.35 7.79 -31.87
C TYR A 88 0.16 8.09 -32.78
N ALA A 89 -1.06 7.73 -32.36
CA ALA A 89 -2.27 8.00 -33.13
C ALA A 89 -2.47 9.52 -33.37
N MET A 90 -2.21 10.34 -32.35
CA MET A 90 -2.26 11.79 -32.48
C MET A 90 -1.16 12.33 -33.41
N ASN A 91 0.05 11.77 -33.35
CA ASN A 91 1.14 12.17 -34.23
C ASN A 91 0.83 11.84 -35.70
N ASP A 92 0.28 10.66 -35.97
CA ASP A 92 -0.12 10.26 -37.32
C ASP A 92 -1.20 11.20 -37.87
N SER A 93 -2.23 11.51 -37.06
CA SER A 93 -3.26 12.48 -37.42
C SER A 93 -2.68 13.88 -37.70
N ASN A 94 -1.74 14.34 -36.87
CA ASN A 94 -1.04 15.60 -37.11
C ASN A 94 -0.20 15.57 -38.38
N GLY A 95 0.41 14.43 -38.70
CA GLY A 95 1.12 14.20 -39.96
C GLY A 95 0.20 14.43 -41.16
N THR A 96 -0.95 13.76 -41.19
CA THR A 96 -1.95 13.94 -42.26
C THR A 96 -2.39 15.40 -42.37
N ARG A 97 -2.70 16.05 -41.23
CA ARG A 97 -3.10 17.46 -41.23
C ARG A 97 -2.00 18.40 -41.73
N ARG A 98 -0.72 18.07 -41.50
CA ARG A 98 0.41 18.84 -42.04
C ARG A 98 0.48 18.70 -43.56
N GLU A 99 0.35 17.49 -44.10
CA GLU A 99 0.35 17.23 -45.55
C GLU A 99 -0.80 17.96 -46.26
N GLU A 100 -2.00 17.92 -45.69
CA GLU A 100 -3.16 18.67 -46.18
C GLU A 100 -2.89 20.18 -46.18
N ASN A 101 -2.30 20.71 -45.10
CA ASN A 101 -1.97 22.13 -44.98
C ASN A 101 -0.94 22.55 -46.03
N GLU A 102 0.11 21.76 -46.23
CA GLU A 102 1.12 22.00 -47.28
C GLU A 102 0.49 22.04 -48.68
N THR A 103 -0.43 21.10 -48.95
CA THR A 103 -1.18 21.06 -50.21
C THR A 103 -2.03 22.32 -50.40
N LEU A 104 -2.78 22.73 -49.37
CA LEU A 104 -3.59 23.94 -49.40
C LEU A 104 -2.76 25.21 -49.61
N VAL A 105 -1.62 25.33 -48.91
CA VAL A 105 -0.69 26.44 -49.07
C VAL A 105 -0.14 26.51 -50.50
N SER A 106 0.19 25.36 -51.10
CA SER A 106 0.61 25.30 -52.50
C SER A 106 -0.49 25.75 -53.46
N CYS A 107 -1.73 25.30 -53.24
CA CYS A 107 -2.90 25.73 -54.02
C CYS A 107 -3.13 27.24 -53.95
N ILE A 108 -3.05 27.83 -52.75
CA ILE A 108 -3.21 29.28 -52.55
C ILE A 108 -2.15 30.06 -53.33
N ARG A 109 -0.87 29.67 -53.22
CA ARG A 109 0.22 30.33 -53.96
C ARG A 109 0.01 30.29 -55.48
N ASN A 110 -0.46 29.15 -56.00
CA ASN A 110 -0.76 29.01 -57.43
C ASN A 110 -1.93 29.91 -57.87
N GLN A 111 -2.95 30.04 -57.02
CA GLN A 111 -4.07 30.95 -57.27
C GLN A 111 -3.62 32.41 -57.25
N ASP A 112 -2.82 32.81 -56.25
CA ASP A 112 -2.27 34.16 -56.16
C ASP A 112 -1.45 34.53 -57.41
N PHE A 113 -0.63 33.60 -57.90
CA PHE A 113 0.12 33.78 -59.15
C PHE A 113 -0.82 33.95 -60.37
N ALA A 114 -1.87 33.13 -60.47
CA ALA A 114 -2.83 33.22 -61.57
C ALA A 114 -3.59 34.56 -61.57
N ILE A 115 -4.00 35.03 -60.38
CA ILE A 115 -4.66 36.33 -60.20
C ILE A 115 -3.73 37.47 -60.59
N ALA A 116 -2.48 37.45 -60.10
CA ALA A 116 -1.49 38.47 -60.43
C ALA A 116 -1.24 38.56 -61.96
N ARG A 117 -1.20 37.41 -62.64
CA ARG A 117 -1.06 37.36 -64.10
C ARG A 117 -2.29 37.91 -64.83
N GLN A 118 -3.50 37.63 -64.35
CA GLN A 118 -4.73 38.19 -64.92
C GLN A 118 -4.83 39.71 -64.74
N ALA A 119 -4.39 40.23 -63.60
CA ALA A 119 -4.40 41.67 -63.31
C ALA A 119 -3.37 42.48 -64.13
N ALA A 120 -2.35 41.80 -64.70
CA ALA A 120 -1.31 42.41 -65.52
C ALA A 120 -1.60 42.34 -67.04
N ALA A 121 -2.71 41.71 -67.45
CA ALA A 121 -3.17 41.59 -68.83
C ALA A 121 -4.22 42.67 -69.15
#